data_AF-A0A6J4JPA9-F1
#
_entry.id   AF-A0A6J4JPA9-F1
#
_cell.length_a   1.000
_cell.length_b   1.000
_cell.length_c   1.000
_cell.angle_alpha   90.00
_cell.angle_beta   90.00
_cell.angle_gamma   90.00
#
_symmetry.space_group_name_H-M   'P 1'
#
loop_
_entity.id
_entity.type
_entity.pdbx_description
1 polymer ?
#
loop_
_entity_poly.entity_id
_entity_poly.type
_entity_poly.pdbx_seq_one_letter_code
_entity_poly.pdbx_strand_id
1 'polypeptide(L)'
;MIRRSAALVLSLLVLWPAWSTSPAAAQDVPRACFAETGQCIEGRFHTYWNGNGGLPVFGFPITPERGEPNRDTNQTYPTQWFERNRFERHAENAAPYDVLLGRLGDDRLRQLGRNWQAEPRESGPRADCRWFDQTGHNVCNQSGALGFKTYWETHGLEFDGGAGVSTDESLALFGLPLTEPRTETNAAGDAVLTQWFERARFEWHPDKPDQFKVLLGLLGAELQQTSGGPPAASAIEYTALGDSLATGILAQKGYVLRYKDALQAATRRNVTLTNLARNGWTSTSLLQAIRSDQVFRTAITRAKVITFNVGGNDLREARLRYKSRSCGGADNQDCLRATLTQFQSNWSEILRELRALRDPGVTVMRTMDIYHPYVRQDRAADTWAQDGGRNDLQVFKPYVDEANSFIAATTAGAGIPTARIYTAFNGPSGDEDPIARGYISADGLHPSDAGHVVLAQALDALGYGPLK
;
A
#
# COMPACT_ATOMS: atom_id res chain seq x y z
N MET A 1 -97.72 46.71 -0.20
CA MET A 1 -97.95 45.35 -0.75
C MET A 1 -97.03 45.20 -1.95
N ILE A 2 -95.90 44.48 -1.87
CA ILE A 2 -95.75 43.03 -2.16
C ILE A 2 -96.19 42.77 -3.63
N ARG A 3 -95.42 42.28 -4.63
CA ARG A 3 -94.21 41.44 -4.78
C ARG A 3 -93.67 41.66 -6.22
N ARG A 4 -92.38 41.94 -6.42
CA ARG A 4 -91.31 41.07 -6.98
C ARG A 4 -91.55 40.49 -8.39
N SER A 5 -90.93 41.14 -9.39
CA SER A 5 -90.67 40.61 -10.73
C SER A 5 -89.31 39.86 -10.75
N ALA A 6 -89.27 38.76 -11.48
CA ALA A 6 -88.13 37.85 -11.61
C ALA A 6 -86.98 38.47 -12.43
N ALA A 7 -85.75 38.28 -11.95
CA ALA A 7 -84.53 38.48 -12.73
C ALA A 7 -83.72 37.17 -12.73
N LEU A 8 -83.49 36.65 -13.94
CA LEU A 8 -82.65 35.50 -14.23
C LEU A 8 -81.19 35.87 -13.91
N VAL A 9 -80.52 35.12 -13.03
CA VAL A 9 -79.07 35.22 -12.81
C VAL A 9 -78.41 34.04 -13.53
N LEU A 10 -77.66 34.35 -14.59
CA LEU A 10 -76.79 33.42 -15.30
C LEU A 10 -75.55 33.16 -14.43
N SER A 11 -75.39 31.94 -13.91
CA SER A 11 -74.19 31.53 -13.18
C SER A 11 -73.11 31.09 -14.16
N LEU A 12 -72.07 31.91 -14.37
CA LEU A 12 -70.85 31.49 -15.05
C LEU A 12 -70.04 30.57 -14.13
N LEU A 13 -69.97 29.29 -14.47
CA LEU A 13 -68.99 28.34 -13.94
C LEU A 13 -67.62 28.64 -14.56
N VAL A 14 -66.74 29.29 -13.80
CA VAL A 14 -65.32 29.42 -14.16
C VAL A 14 -64.62 28.11 -13.79
N LEU A 15 -64.32 27.28 -14.79
CA LEU A 15 -63.42 26.14 -14.63
C LEU A 15 -61.97 26.66 -14.51
N TRP A 16 -61.36 26.52 -13.34
CA TRP A 16 -59.91 26.63 -13.22
C TRP A 16 -59.24 25.38 -13.79
N PRO A 17 -58.28 25.49 -14.72
CA PRO A 17 -57.47 24.36 -15.12
C PRO A 17 -56.54 24.00 -13.97
N ALA A 18 -56.69 22.80 -13.42
CA ALA A 18 -55.72 22.22 -12.51
C ALA A 18 -54.44 21.96 -13.31
N TRP A 19 -53.43 22.82 -13.15
CA TRP A 19 -52.10 22.58 -13.70
C TRP A 19 -51.47 21.47 -12.89
N SER A 20 -51.44 20.26 -13.46
CA SER A 20 -50.63 19.17 -12.94
C SER A 20 -49.16 19.58 -13.04
N THR A 21 -48.53 19.93 -11.93
CA THR A 21 -47.08 20.08 -11.86
C THR A 21 -46.46 18.70 -12.04
N SER A 22 -46.00 18.38 -13.25
CA SER A 22 -45.11 17.24 -13.46
C SER A 22 -43.88 17.45 -12.57
N PRO A 23 -43.42 16.44 -11.81
CA PRO A 23 -42.15 16.54 -11.13
C PRO A 23 -41.07 16.75 -12.19
N ALA A 24 -40.24 17.78 -12.03
CA ALA A 24 -39.06 17.97 -12.86
C ALA A 24 -38.23 16.68 -12.78
N ALA A 25 -37.97 16.05 -13.93
CA ALA A 25 -37.01 14.96 -14.01
C ALA A 25 -35.68 15.50 -13.48
N ALA A 26 -35.18 14.92 -12.40
CA ALA A 26 -33.82 15.22 -11.94
C ALA A 26 -32.88 14.88 -13.10
N GLN A 27 -32.11 15.87 -13.57
CA GLN A 27 -31.09 15.60 -14.57
C GLN A 27 -30.08 14.63 -13.95
N ASP A 28 -29.89 13.47 -14.59
CA ASP A 28 -28.87 12.51 -14.17
C ASP A 28 -27.50 13.21 -14.15
N VAL A 29 -26.94 13.37 -12.95
CA VAL A 29 -25.60 13.92 -12.78
C VAL A 29 -24.61 12.89 -13.32
N PRO A 30 -23.72 13.25 -14.28
CA PRO A 30 -22.71 12.33 -14.81
C PRO A 30 -21.91 11.71 -13.67
N ARG A 31 -21.80 10.38 -13.65
CA ARG A 31 -21.21 9.64 -12.53
C ARG A 31 -20.49 8.38 -13.00
N ALA A 32 -19.32 8.12 -12.43
CA ALA A 32 -18.59 6.87 -12.55
C ALA A 32 -18.14 6.40 -11.17
N CYS A 33 -18.46 5.16 -10.79
CA CYS A 33 -18.04 4.56 -9.51
C CYS A 33 -17.09 3.39 -9.76
N PHE A 34 -16.08 3.27 -8.91
CA PHE A 34 -14.99 2.32 -9.06
C PHE A 34 -14.97 1.37 -7.87
N ALA A 35 -15.07 0.06 -8.14
CA ALA A 35 -15.09 -0.96 -7.09
C ALA A 35 -13.72 -1.11 -6.40
N GLU A 36 -12.65 -0.76 -7.12
CA GLU A 36 -11.25 -0.81 -6.69
C GLU A 36 -10.98 0.10 -5.49
N THR A 37 -11.64 1.25 -5.44
CA THR A 37 -11.46 2.26 -4.38
C THR A 37 -12.73 2.54 -3.58
N GLY A 38 -13.88 2.07 -4.05
CA GLY A 38 -15.20 2.39 -3.48
C GLY A 38 -15.61 3.85 -3.67
N GLN A 39 -14.90 4.61 -4.51
CA GLN A 39 -15.15 6.04 -4.75
C GLN A 39 -15.90 6.25 -6.05
N CYS A 40 -16.61 7.38 -6.12
CA CYS A 40 -17.26 7.84 -7.34
C CYS A 40 -16.74 9.22 -7.74
N ILE A 41 -16.71 9.47 -9.05
CA ILE A 41 -16.48 10.78 -9.64
C ILE A 41 -17.83 11.24 -10.16
N GLU A 42 -18.26 12.45 -9.79
CA GLU A 42 -19.58 12.97 -10.13
C GLU A 42 -19.47 14.37 -10.76
N GLY A 43 -20.51 14.76 -11.49
CA GLY A 43 -20.72 16.12 -11.99
C GLY A 43 -19.55 16.66 -12.80
N ARG A 44 -19.05 17.84 -12.41
CA ARG A 44 -18.01 18.55 -13.18
C ARG A 44 -16.68 17.80 -13.21
N PHE A 45 -16.29 17.17 -12.10
CA PHE A 45 -15.07 16.35 -12.05
C PHE A 45 -15.18 15.12 -12.92
N HIS A 46 -16.36 14.51 -13.04
CA HIS A 46 -16.57 13.40 -13.98
C HIS A 46 -16.37 13.86 -15.42
N THR A 47 -17.01 14.96 -15.82
CA THR A 47 -16.85 15.52 -17.17
C THR A 47 -15.40 15.89 -17.47
N TYR A 48 -14.70 16.49 -16.50
CA TYR A 48 -13.30 16.85 -16.65
C TYR A 48 -12.38 15.62 -16.76
N TRP A 49 -12.55 14.64 -15.87
CA TRP A 49 -11.78 13.40 -15.90
C TRP A 49 -11.93 12.68 -17.23
N ASN A 50 -13.17 12.53 -17.72
CA ASN A 50 -13.46 11.84 -18.98
C ASN A 50 -12.92 12.60 -20.21
N GLY A 51 -13.01 13.94 -20.21
CA GLY A 51 -12.53 14.77 -21.31
C GLY A 51 -11.00 14.85 -21.42
N ASN A 52 -10.28 14.57 -20.33
CA ASN A 52 -8.83 14.78 -20.25
C ASN A 52 -8.04 13.44 -20.12
N GLY A 53 -8.57 12.37 -20.70
CA GLY A 53 -7.86 11.08 -20.79
C GLY A 53 -8.12 10.08 -19.66
N GLY A 54 -8.92 10.44 -18.65
CA GLY A 54 -9.47 9.51 -17.66
C GLY A 54 -8.45 8.66 -16.92
N LEU A 55 -8.71 7.34 -16.87
CA LEU A 55 -7.95 6.39 -16.05
C LEU A 55 -6.45 6.36 -16.40
N PRO A 56 -6.03 6.32 -17.69
CA PRO A 56 -4.62 6.41 -18.08
C PRO A 56 -3.88 7.64 -17.54
N VAL A 57 -4.55 8.80 -17.45
CA VAL A 57 -3.92 10.07 -17.08
C VAL A 57 -3.97 10.29 -15.56
N PHE A 58 -5.16 10.17 -14.95
CA PHE A 58 -5.37 10.54 -13.55
C PHE A 58 -5.37 9.35 -12.59
N GLY A 59 -5.63 8.14 -13.09
CA GLY A 59 -5.88 6.95 -12.27
C GLY A 59 -7.26 6.94 -11.61
N PHE A 60 -7.43 6.03 -10.66
CA PHE A 60 -8.68 5.90 -9.90
C PHE A 60 -8.88 7.06 -8.92
N PRO A 61 -10.13 7.47 -8.62
CA PRO A 61 -10.40 8.35 -7.48
C PRO A 61 -10.07 7.62 -6.17
N ILE A 62 -9.31 8.28 -5.30
CA ILE A 62 -8.88 7.71 -4.00
C ILE A 62 -9.58 8.35 -2.80
N THR A 63 -10.39 9.38 -3.04
CA THR A 63 -11.23 10.03 -2.03
C THR A 63 -12.57 10.50 -2.62
N PRO A 64 -13.59 10.79 -1.80
CA PRO A 64 -14.76 11.52 -2.26
C PRO A 64 -14.43 13.00 -2.50
N GLU A 65 -15.23 13.67 -3.32
CA GLU A 65 -15.22 15.14 -3.42
C GLU A 65 -15.54 15.76 -2.05
N ARG A 66 -14.70 16.69 -1.61
CA ARG A 66 -14.87 17.43 -0.35
C ARG A 66 -14.21 18.81 -0.42
N GLY A 67 -14.58 19.72 0.47
CA GLY A 67 -13.88 20.99 0.61
C GLY A 67 -12.48 20.80 1.20
N GLU A 68 -11.45 21.32 0.56
CA GLU A 68 -10.08 21.38 1.10
C GLU A 68 -9.46 22.77 0.95
N PRO A 69 -8.66 23.24 1.92
CA PRO A 69 -7.89 24.45 1.77
C PRO A 69 -6.77 24.27 0.74
N ASN A 70 -6.72 25.16 -0.26
CA ASN A 70 -5.61 25.27 -1.18
C ASN A 70 -4.41 25.90 -0.47
N ARG A 71 -3.23 25.29 -0.59
CA ARG A 71 -2.00 25.69 0.13
C ARG A 71 -1.53 27.11 -0.20
N ASP A 72 -1.76 27.57 -1.42
CA ASP A 72 -1.20 28.84 -1.92
C ASP A 72 -2.13 30.02 -1.67
N THR A 73 -3.43 29.80 -1.71
CA THR A 73 -4.46 30.84 -1.53
C THR A 73 -5.12 30.81 -0.16
N ASN A 74 -4.97 29.69 0.58
CA ASN A 74 -5.68 29.39 1.83
C ASN A 74 -7.23 29.39 1.71
N GLN A 75 -7.75 29.42 0.47
CA GLN A 75 -9.18 29.32 0.18
C GLN A 75 -9.61 27.86 0.10
N THR A 76 -10.85 27.56 0.46
CA THR A 76 -11.39 26.19 0.40
C THR A 76 -12.08 25.95 -0.93
N TYR A 77 -11.65 24.92 -1.66
CA TYR A 77 -12.25 24.51 -2.93
C TYR A 77 -12.82 23.10 -2.85
N PRO A 78 -13.92 22.79 -3.56
CA PRO A 78 -14.30 21.42 -3.82
C PRO A 78 -13.12 20.69 -4.47
N THR A 79 -12.71 19.60 -3.85
CA THR A 79 -11.45 18.92 -4.14
C THR A 79 -11.68 17.42 -4.16
N GLN A 80 -11.08 16.74 -5.14
CA GLN A 80 -11.06 15.29 -5.19
C GLN A 80 -9.66 14.79 -5.56
N TRP A 81 -9.19 13.80 -4.81
CA TRP A 81 -7.90 13.16 -5.06
C TRP A 81 -8.04 11.90 -5.91
N PHE A 82 -7.10 11.74 -6.82
CA PHE A 82 -6.90 10.60 -7.70
C PHE A 82 -5.52 10.00 -7.45
N GLU A 83 -5.22 8.83 -8.00
CA GLU A 83 -3.92 8.19 -7.81
C GLU A 83 -2.75 9.08 -8.26
N ARG A 84 -2.91 9.84 -9.36
CA ARG A 84 -1.84 10.67 -9.94
C ARG A 84 -2.00 12.17 -9.71
N ASN A 85 -3.23 12.66 -9.49
CA ASN A 85 -3.53 14.10 -9.42
C ASN A 85 -4.53 14.45 -8.32
N ARG A 86 -4.64 15.75 -8.04
CA ARG A 86 -5.68 16.35 -7.18
C ARG A 86 -6.43 17.39 -8.02
N PHE A 87 -7.74 17.26 -8.11
CA PHE A 87 -8.60 18.23 -8.80
C PHE A 87 -9.12 19.23 -7.78
N GLU A 88 -9.11 20.51 -8.15
CA GLU A 88 -9.68 21.62 -7.38
C GLU A 88 -10.65 22.38 -8.28
N ARG A 89 -11.88 22.59 -7.83
CA ARG A 89 -12.89 23.31 -8.61
C ARG A 89 -12.90 24.80 -8.26
N HIS A 90 -12.59 25.62 -9.25
CA HIS A 90 -12.56 27.08 -9.19
C HIS A 90 -13.78 27.65 -9.91
N ALA A 91 -14.87 27.86 -9.18
CA ALA A 91 -16.15 28.31 -9.75
C ALA A 91 -16.09 29.74 -10.32
N GLU A 92 -15.08 30.51 -9.93
CA GLU A 92 -14.75 31.83 -10.43
C GLU A 92 -14.19 31.82 -11.87
N ASN A 93 -13.68 30.68 -12.34
CA ASN A 93 -13.15 30.52 -13.69
C ASN A 93 -14.20 29.95 -14.64
N ALA A 94 -14.13 30.32 -15.91
CA ALA A 94 -14.91 29.68 -16.95
C ALA A 94 -14.30 28.34 -17.34
N ALA A 95 -15.13 27.36 -17.70
CA ALA A 95 -14.66 26.12 -18.30
C ALA A 95 -13.86 26.41 -19.60
N PRO A 96 -12.76 25.67 -19.87
CA PRO A 96 -12.30 24.46 -19.15
C PRO A 96 -11.39 24.71 -17.92
N TYR A 97 -11.12 25.96 -17.55
CA TYR A 97 -10.19 26.35 -16.47
C TYR A 97 -10.82 26.36 -15.06
N ASP A 98 -12.07 25.91 -14.95
CA ASP A 98 -12.82 25.79 -13.70
C ASP A 98 -12.45 24.55 -12.88
N VAL A 99 -11.58 23.67 -13.42
CA VAL A 99 -10.94 22.58 -12.69
C VAL A 99 -9.43 22.68 -12.89
N LEU A 100 -8.71 22.88 -11.79
CA LEU A 100 -7.25 22.99 -11.78
C LEU A 100 -6.61 21.80 -11.08
N LEU A 101 -5.42 21.43 -11.53
CA LEU A 101 -4.63 20.36 -10.93
C LEU A 101 -3.69 20.92 -9.86
N GLY A 102 -3.74 20.31 -8.67
CA GLY A 102 -2.81 20.60 -7.57
C GLY A 102 -1.35 20.32 -7.96
N ARG A 103 -0.42 21.10 -7.39
CA ARG A 103 1.02 21.02 -7.65
C ARG A 103 1.68 19.87 -6.87
N LEU A 104 1.27 18.64 -7.18
CA LEU A 104 1.62 17.46 -6.39
C LEU A 104 3.13 17.12 -6.41
N GLY A 105 3.87 17.48 -7.46
CA GLY A 105 5.31 17.28 -7.47
C GLY A 105 6.02 18.21 -6.49
N ASP A 106 5.64 19.49 -6.45
CA ASP A 106 6.12 20.45 -5.44
C ASP A 106 5.72 20.01 -4.02
N ASP A 107 4.45 19.64 -3.82
CA ASP A 107 3.95 19.19 -2.53
C ASP A 107 4.75 17.97 -2.02
N ARG A 108 5.05 17.01 -2.89
CA ARG A 108 5.80 15.80 -2.53
C ARG A 108 7.29 16.07 -2.30
N LEU A 109 7.94 16.90 -3.12
CA LEU A 109 9.32 17.30 -2.89
C LEU A 109 9.48 17.98 -1.53
N ARG A 110 8.58 18.92 -1.19
CA ARG A 110 8.55 19.57 0.12
C ARG A 110 8.40 18.56 1.26
N GLN A 111 7.52 17.59 1.08
CA GLN A 111 7.28 16.54 2.07
C GLN A 111 8.50 15.62 2.28
N LEU A 112 9.32 15.44 1.25
CA LEU A 112 10.61 14.76 1.31
C LEU A 112 11.74 15.67 1.86
N GLY A 113 11.41 16.89 2.30
CA GLY A 113 12.39 17.86 2.79
C GLY A 113 13.23 18.52 1.70
N ARG A 114 12.80 18.43 0.43
CA ARG A 114 13.51 19.01 -0.72
C ARG A 114 12.89 20.33 -1.13
N ASN A 115 13.72 21.37 -1.17
CA ASN A 115 13.35 22.69 -1.68
C ASN A 115 13.79 22.80 -3.14
N TRP A 116 12.86 22.65 -4.08
CA TRP A 116 13.21 22.65 -5.51
C TRP A 116 13.74 24.00 -5.99
N GLN A 117 13.32 25.11 -5.36
CA GLN A 117 13.84 26.44 -5.69
C GLN A 117 15.34 26.60 -5.37
N ALA A 118 15.88 25.72 -4.52
CA ALA A 118 17.30 25.67 -4.18
C ALA A 118 18.06 24.57 -4.94
N GLU A 119 17.41 23.83 -5.84
CA GLU A 119 18.09 22.86 -6.69
C GLU A 119 19.04 23.58 -7.66
N PRO A 120 20.20 22.99 -7.99
CA PRO A 120 21.10 23.55 -9.00
C PRO A 120 20.38 23.71 -10.34
N ARG A 121 20.60 24.85 -11.00
CA ARG A 121 20.13 25.10 -12.36
C ARG A 121 21.16 24.62 -13.37
N GLU A 122 20.68 24.15 -14.52
CA GLU A 122 21.57 23.80 -15.62
C GLU A 122 22.15 25.07 -16.25
N SER A 123 23.32 24.94 -16.90
CA SER A 123 24.07 26.06 -17.47
C SER A 123 23.38 26.74 -18.66
N GLY A 124 22.31 26.15 -19.19
CA GLY A 124 21.54 26.67 -20.31
C GLY A 124 20.84 25.58 -21.13
N PRO A 125 20.26 25.95 -22.27
CA PRO A 125 19.59 25.02 -23.18
C PRO A 125 20.58 23.99 -23.73
N ARG A 126 20.13 22.73 -23.82
CA ARG A 126 20.88 21.62 -24.42
C ARG A 126 20.28 21.23 -25.77
N ALA A 127 21.15 20.79 -26.69
CA ALA A 127 20.70 20.23 -27.96
C ALA A 127 19.75 19.04 -27.72
N ASP A 128 18.71 18.94 -28.56
CA ASP A 128 17.67 17.89 -28.52
C ASP A 128 16.85 17.82 -27.21
N CYS A 129 16.91 18.86 -26.38
CA CYS A 129 16.11 19.01 -25.16
C CYS A 129 15.15 20.20 -25.28
N ARG A 130 14.07 20.17 -24.49
CA ARG A 130 13.21 21.32 -24.26
C ARG A 130 13.72 22.11 -23.06
N TRP A 131 14.06 23.37 -23.26
CA TRP A 131 14.54 24.27 -22.21
C TRP A 131 13.39 25.06 -21.58
N PHE A 132 13.43 25.24 -20.26
CA PHE A 132 12.49 26.05 -19.50
C PHE A 132 13.23 27.13 -18.72
N ASP A 133 13.24 28.36 -19.23
CA ASP A 133 13.91 29.52 -18.60
C ASP A 133 13.42 29.80 -17.17
N GLN A 134 12.14 29.50 -16.90
CA GLN A 134 11.48 29.78 -15.62
C GLN A 134 12.13 29.02 -14.46
N THR A 135 12.58 27.79 -14.70
CA THR A 135 13.18 26.92 -13.69
C THR A 135 14.66 26.64 -13.95
N GLY A 136 15.15 26.88 -15.17
CA GLY A 136 16.53 26.62 -15.56
C GLY A 136 16.83 25.15 -15.77
N HIS A 137 15.86 24.38 -16.27
CA HIS A 137 15.98 22.94 -16.48
C HIS A 137 15.65 22.53 -17.92
N ASN A 138 16.34 21.49 -18.38
CA ASN A 138 16.08 20.79 -19.63
C ASN A 138 15.18 19.56 -19.39
N VAL A 139 14.28 19.30 -20.32
CA VAL A 139 13.56 18.03 -20.45
C VAL A 139 14.02 17.37 -21.74
N CYS A 140 14.64 16.19 -21.63
CA CYS A 140 15.28 15.50 -22.75
C CYS A 140 14.65 14.12 -22.98
N ASN A 141 14.87 13.55 -24.17
CA ASN A 141 14.57 12.14 -24.43
C ASN A 141 15.69 11.24 -23.92
N GLN A 142 15.34 10.07 -23.38
CA GLN A 142 16.29 9.11 -22.84
C GLN A 142 16.78 8.12 -23.91
N SER A 143 16.03 7.91 -24.99
CA SER A 143 16.40 7.00 -26.08
C SER A 143 15.85 7.47 -27.42
N GLY A 144 16.70 8.10 -28.23
CA GLY A 144 16.30 8.62 -29.54
C GLY A 144 15.11 9.58 -29.46
N ALA A 145 14.01 9.23 -30.14
CA ALA A 145 12.76 10.00 -30.12
C ALA A 145 11.81 9.61 -28.95
N LEU A 146 12.27 8.82 -27.97
CA LEU A 146 11.48 8.35 -26.83
C LEU A 146 12.06 8.88 -25.52
N GLY A 147 11.19 9.41 -24.66
CA GLY A 147 11.55 9.87 -23.33
C GLY A 147 10.71 11.03 -22.83
N PHE A 148 11.19 11.69 -21.77
CA PHE A 148 10.45 12.71 -21.05
C PHE A 148 10.06 13.90 -21.92
N LYS A 149 10.91 14.32 -22.85
CA LYS A 149 10.61 15.43 -23.78
C LYS A 149 9.40 15.09 -24.66
N THR A 150 9.48 13.98 -25.38
CA THR A 150 8.39 13.55 -26.26
C THR A 150 7.12 13.27 -25.48
N TYR A 151 7.21 12.64 -24.29
CA TYR A 151 6.05 12.39 -23.45
C TYR A 151 5.38 13.70 -23.01
N TRP A 152 6.17 14.67 -22.54
CA TRP A 152 5.66 15.98 -22.15
C TRP A 152 5.01 16.72 -23.32
N GLU A 153 5.62 16.70 -24.52
CA GLU A 153 5.13 17.40 -25.72
C GLU A 153 3.88 16.76 -26.37
N THR A 154 3.56 15.51 -26.01
CA THR A 154 2.45 14.75 -26.64
C THR A 154 1.31 14.44 -25.69
N HIS A 155 1.40 14.87 -24.43
CA HIS A 155 0.37 14.68 -23.42
C HIS A 155 0.04 16.01 -22.75
N GLY A 156 -1.25 16.29 -22.65
CA GLY A 156 -1.77 17.52 -22.07
C GLY A 156 -3.25 17.39 -21.74
N LEU A 157 -3.80 18.41 -21.09
CA LEU A 157 -5.24 18.56 -20.93
C LEU A 157 -5.86 19.01 -22.26
N GLU A 158 -7.14 18.74 -22.49
CA GLU A 158 -7.86 19.15 -23.70
C GLU A 158 -8.60 20.47 -23.43
N PHE A 159 -8.14 21.56 -24.04
CA PHE A 159 -8.70 22.89 -23.81
C PHE A 159 -9.25 23.60 -25.05
N ASP A 160 -8.75 23.28 -26.25
CA ASP A 160 -9.01 24.08 -27.45
C ASP A 160 -9.70 23.31 -28.60
N GLY A 161 -9.90 22.01 -28.44
CA GLY A 161 -10.47 21.10 -29.45
C GLY A 161 -9.57 20.91 -30.67
N GLY A 162 -8.31 21.33 -30.58
CA GLY A 162 -7.31 21.27 -31.63
C GLY A 162 -6.79 19.85 -31.88
N ALA A 163 -6.07 19.69 -32.99
CA ALA A 163 -5.36 18.44 -33.26
C ALA A 163 -3.95 18.51 -32.66
N GLY A 164 -3.64 17.57 -31.76
CA GLY A 164 -2.35 17.49 -31.09
C GLY A 164 -2.42 18.06 -29.67
N VAL A 165 -1.24 18.30 -29.07
CA VAL A 165 -1.14 18.88 -27.72
C VAL A 165 -0.31 20.15 -27.80
N SER A 166 -0.89 21.25 -27.34
CA SER A 166 -0.22 22.55 -27.24
C SER A 166 0.71 22.61 -26.00
N THR A 167 1.63 23.57 -26.01
CA THR A 167 2.49 23.81 -24.83
C THR A 167 1.69 24.13 -23.57
N ASP A 168 0.58 24.86 -23.70
CA ASP A 168 -0.23 25.27 -22.55
C ASP A 168 -0.99 24.08 -21.96
N GLU A 169 -1.42 23.14 -22.79
CA GLU A 169 -2.06 21.90 -22.38
C GLU A 169 -1.11 20.96 -21.64
N SER A 170 0.13 20.82 -22.13
CA SER A 170 1.19 20.10 -21.41
C SER A 170 1.57 20.77 -20.09
N LEU A 171 1.66 22.11 -20.09
CA LEU A 171 1.92 22.88 -18.87
C LEU A 171 0.79 22.73 -17.84
N ALA A 172 -0.47 22.68 -18.29
CA ALA A 172 -1.59 22.52 -17.39
C ALA A 172 -1.66 21.11 -16.79
N LEU A 173 -1.25 20.08 -17.53
CA LEU A 173 -1.18 18.71 -17.02
C LEU A 173 0.02 18.48 -16.09
N PHE A 174 1.23 18.82 -16.53
CA PHE A 174 2.47 18.47 -15.83
C PHE A 174 3.11 19.64 -15.10
N GLY A 175 2.97 20.84 -15.64
CA GLY A 175 3.67 22.05 -15.21
C GLY A 175 5.13 22.10 -15.62
N LEU A 176 5.84 23.03 -15.00
CA LEU A 176 7.28 23.25 -15.24
C LEU A 176 8.13 22.13 -14.62
N PRO A 177 9.27 21.74 -15.23
CA PRO A 177 10.23 20.85 -14.60
C PRO A 177 10.86 21.53 -13.38
N LEU A 178 10.89 20.85 -12.25
CA LEU A 178 11.40 21.35 -10.97
C LEU A 178 12.81 20.86 -10.63
N THR A 179 13.30 19.84 -11.33
CA THR A 179 14.61 19.24 -11.09
C THR A 179 15.28 18.83 -12.40
N GLU A 180 16.60 18.67 -12.37
CA GLU A 180 17.30 17.78 -13.30
C GLU A 180 16.88 16.30 -13.11
N PRO A 181 16.95 15.46 -14.17
CA PRO A 181 16.66 14.04 -14.06
C PRO A 181 17.75 13.31 -13.26
N ARG A 182 17.33 12.54 -12.25
CA ARG A 182 18.23 11.77 -11.36
C ARG A 182 17.67 10.38 -11.11
N THR A 183 18.54 9.38 -10.94
CA THR A 183 18.08 8.05 -10.52
C THR A 183 17.61 8.10 -9.08
N GLU A 184 16.34 7.78 -8.85
CA GLU A 184 15.69 7.78 -7.55
C GLU A 184 15.00 6.44 -7.32
N THR A 185 14.80 6.06 -6.06
CA THR A 185 13.96 4.92 -5.71
C THR A 185 12.50 5.34 -5.74
N ASN A 186 11.70 4.76 -6.64
CA ASN A 186 10.27 5.06 -6.72
C ASN A 186 9.45 4.37 -5.61
N ALA A 187 8.14 4.60 -5.58
CA ALA A 187 7.25 4.02 -4.57
C ALA A 187 7.16 2.48 -4.62
N ALA A 188 7.52 1.84 -5.75
CA ALA A 188 7.59 0.38 -5.87
C ALA A 188 8.92 -0.20 -5.35
N GLY A 189 9.91 0.65 -5.05
CA GLY A 189 11.25 0.25 -4.63
C GLY A 189 12.26 0.11 -5.78
N ASP A 190 11.86 0.42 -7.01
CA ASP A 190 12.73 0.33 -8.18
C ASP A 190 13.62 1.58 -8.28
N ALA A 191 14.87 1.40 -8.70
CA ALA A 191 15.76 2.51 -9.04
C ALA A 191 15.50 2.94 -10.49
N VAL A 192 14.89 4.12 -10.67
CA VAL A 192 14.46 4.63 -11.98
C VAL A 192 14.93 6.07 -12.18
N LEU A 193 15.34 6.40 -13.40
CA LEU A 193 15.64 7.79 -13.74
C LEU A 193 14.34 8.59 -13.63
N THR A 194 14.39 9.65 -12.84
CA THR A 194 13.23 10.39 -12.37
C THR A 194 13.43 11.87 -12.63
N GLN A 195 12.40 12.55 -13.16
CA GLN A 195 12.35 14.02 -13.22
C GLN A 195 11.05 14.52 -12.61
N TRP A 196 11.15 15.51 -11.74
CA TRP A 196 10.01 16.11 -11.06
C TRP A 196 9.50 17.33 -11.83
N PHE A 197 8.19 17.47 -11.89
CA PHE A 197 7.46 18.60 -12.46
C PHE A 197 6.51 19.17 -11.41
N GLU A 198 5.92 20.35 -11.63
CA GLU A 198 5.00 20.94 -10.65
C GLU A 198 3.88 19.99 -10.24
N ARG A 199 3.32 19.23 -11.18
CA ARG A 199 2.11 18.41 -10.99
C ARG A 199 2.35 16.91 -11.18
N ALA A 200 3.54 16.50 -11.60
CA ALA A 200 3.83 15.11 -11.94
C ALA A 200 5.28 14.71 -11.62
N ARG A 201 5.51 13.39 -11.56
CA ARG A 201 6.85 12.79 -11.51
C ARG A 201 6.96 11.82 -12.67
N PHE A 202 7.91 12.05 -13.58
CA PHE A 202 8.16 11.16 -14.70
C PHE A 202 9.22 10.14 -14.31
N GLU A 203 8.97 8.88 -14.63
CA GLU A 203 9.86 7.76 -14.38
C GLU A 203 10.20 7.06 -15.69
N TRP A 204 11.49 6.83 -15.94
CA TRP A 204 11.97 6.13 -17.14
C TRP A 204 12.18 4.65 -16.86
N HIS A 205 11.56 3.82 -17.70
CA HIS A 205 11.53 2.37 -17.58
C HIS A 205 12.02 1.72 -18.90
N PRO A 206 13.35 1.57 -19.10
CA PRO A 206 13.91 1.15 -20.38
C PRO A 206 13.49 -0.26 -20.81
N ASP A 207 13.17 -1.13 -19.86
CA ASP A 207 12.81 -2.54 -20.10
C ASP A 207 11.33 -2.73 -20.44
N LYS A 208 10.54 -1.65 -20.48
CA LYS A 208 9.11 -1.70 -20.85
C LYS A 208 8.93 -1.47 -22.36
N PRO A 209 7.80 -1.93 -22.93
CA PRO A 209 7.39 -1.55 -24.29
C PRO A 209 7.37 -0.03 -24.44
N ASP A 210 7.63 0.49 -25.65
CA ASP A 210 7.84 1.93 -25.92
C ASP A 210 6.77 2.84 -25.29
N GLN A 211 5.49 2.46 -25.42
CA GLN A 211 4.35 3.18 -24.85
C GLN A 211 4.32 3.26 -23.31
N PHE A 212 5.14 2.47 -22.62
CA PHE A 212 5.24 2.37 -21.17
C PHE A 212 6.65 2.68 -20.64
N LYS A 213 7.55 3.20 -21.50
CA LYS A 213 8.90 3.60 -21.06
C LYS A 213 8.90 4.88 -20.24
N VAL A 214 7.87 5.73 -20.37
CA VAL A 214 7.63 6.84 -19.45
C VAL A 214 6.36 6.53 -18.67
N LEU A 215 6.48 6.46 -17.34
CA LEU A 215 5.35 6.28 -16.44
C LEU A 215 5.27 7.46 -15.47
N LEU A 216 4.05 7.79 -15.07
CA LEU A 216 3.79 8.82 -14.06
C LEU A 216 3.72 8.19 -12.67
N GLY A 217 4.46 8.77 -11.73
CA GLY A 217 4.37 8.43 -10.31
C GLY A 217 2.95 8.67 -9.76
N LEU A 218 2.53 7.86 -8.79
CA LEU A 218 1.21 7.94 -8.16
C LEU A 218 1.17 9.00 -7.07
N LEU A 219 1.51 10.25 -7.42
CA LEU A 219 1.75 11.31 -6.45
C LEU A 219 0.54 11.63 -5.57
N GLY A 220 -0.68 11.51 -6.11
CA GLY A 220 -1.89 11.69 -5.31
C GLY A 220 -2.04 10.63 -4.22
N ALA A 221 -1.75 9.37 -4.54
CA ALA A 221 -1.72 8.29 -3.55
C ALA A 221 -0.57 8.47 -2.54
N GLU A 222 0.63 8.82 -3.00
CA GLU A 222 1.81 9.04 -2.14
C GLU A 222 1.61 10.20 -1.15
N LEU A 223 0.98 11.28 -1.59
CA LEU A 223 0.66 12.43 -0.74
C LEU A 223 -0.48 12.12 0.21
N GLN A 224 -1.57 11.48 -0.22
CA GLN A 224 -2.66 11.09 0.70
C GLN A 224 -2.21 10.09 1.77
N GLN A 225 -1.21 9.26 1.50
CA GLN A 225 -0.60 8.38 2.50
C GLN A 225 0.17 9.15 3.60
N THR A 226 0.42 10.46 3.41
CA THR A 226 1.34 11.21 4.27
C THR A 226 0.87 12.61 4.69
N SER A 227 -0.15 13.18 4.02
CA SER A 227 -0.92 14.35 4.42
C SER A 227 -1.98 14.01 5.48
N GLY A 228 -1.56 13.28 6.52
CA GLY A 228 -2.30 13.30 7.78
C GLY A 228 -2.13 14.68 8.40
N GLY A 229 -3.12 15.56 8.22
CA GLY A 229 -3.25 16.78 9.03
C GLY A 229 -3.27 16.45 10.54
N PRO A 230 -3.31 17.47 11.43
CA PRO A 230 -3.39 17.20 12.87
C PRO A 230 -4.54 16.19 13.11
N PRO A 231 -4.27 15.11 13.84
CA PRO A 231 -5.11 13.92 13.79
C PRO A 231 -6.53 14.30 14.17
N ALA A 232 -7.46 14.21 13.21
CA ALA A 232 -8.77 13.71 13.55
C ALA A 232 -8.49 12.37 14.21
N ALA A 233 -8.70 12.26 15.52
CA ALA A 233 -8.43 11.06 16.27
C ALA A 233 -9.10 9.85 15.57
N SER A 234 -8.40 9.08 14.72
CA SER A 234 -9.02 7.91 14.08
C SER A 234 -8.13 6.95 13.31
N ALA A 235 -7.09 7.31 12.54
CA ALA A 235 -6.36 6.29 11.76
C ALA A 235 -5.31 5.52 12.62
N ILE A 236 -5.22 4.20 12.45
CA ILE A 236 -4.22 3.32 13.06
C ILE A 236 -3.24 2.91 11.97
N GLU A 237 -1.97 3.28 12.13
CA GLU A 237 -0.91 2.81 11.25
C GLU A 237 -0.49 1.39 11.66
N TYR A 238 -0.71 0.43 10.77
CA TYR A 238 -0.36 -0.98 10.95
C TYR A 238 0.78 -1.35 10.01
N THR A 239 1.94 -1.70 10.56
CA THR A 239 3.09 -2.19 9.79
C THR A 239 3.22 -3.71 9.95
N ALA A 240 3.23 -4.44 8.84
CA ALA A 240 3.51 -5.88 8.83
C ALA A 240 4.92 -6.13 8.28
N LEU A 241 5.72 -6.89 9.03
CA LEU A 241 7.07 -7.29 8.67
C LEU A 241 7.12 -8.82 8.58
N GLY A 242 8.00 -9.36 7.75
CA GLY A 242 8.27 -10.80 7.77
C GLY A 242 8.55 -11.40 6.42
N ASP A 243 8.22 -12.68 6.31
CA ASP A 243 8.48 -13.49 5.14
C ASP A 243 7.20 -13.78 4.33
N SER A 244 7.14 -14.92 3.64
CA SER A 244 6.00 -15.32 2.82
C SER A 244 4.69 -15.53 3.60
N LEU A 245 4.72 -15.75 4.91
CA LEU A 245 3.49 -15.81 5.71
C LEU A 245 2.81 -14.45 5.73
N ALA A 246 3.58 -13.38 5.95
CA ALA A 246 3.07 -12.01 6.02
C ALA A 246 2.72 -11.42 4.65
N THR A 247 3.36 -11.88 3.57
CA THR A 247 2.88 -11.56 2.21
C THR A 247 1.53 -12.21 1.92
N GLY A 248 1.21 -13.33 2.57
CA GLY A 248 -0.02 -14.09 2.35
C GLY A 248 0.03 -14.94 1.09
N ILE A 249 1.21 -15.44 0.74
CA ILE A 249 1.40 -16.22 -0.49
C ILE A 249 0.41 -17.40 -0.55
N LEU A 250 -0.17 -17.64 -1.74
CA LEU A 250 -1.16 -18.69 -2.04
C LEU A 250 -2.54 -18.54 -1.37
N ALA A 251 -2.74 -17.56 -0.49
CA ALA A 251 -4.05 -17.26 0.07
C ALA A 251 -4.82 -16.26 -0.81
N GLN A 252 -6.14 -16.43 -0.94
CA GLN A 252 -6.99 -15.36 -1.47
C GLN A 252 -6.93 -14.12 -0.57
N LYS A 253 -6.83 -14.34 0.75
CA LYS A 253 -6.61 -13.26 1.71
C LYS A 253 -5.68 -13.71 2.83
N GLY A 254 -4.46 -13.16 2.83
CA GLY A 254 -3.46 -13.42 3.86
C GLY A 254 -3.85 -12.94 5.26
N TYR A 255 -3.13 -13.44 6.27
CA TYR A 255 -3.45 -13.16 7.68
C TYR A 255 -3.32 -11.66 8.01
N VAL A 256 -2.38 -10.96 7.37
CA VAL A 256 -2.15 -9.52 7.58
C VAL A 256 -3.41 -8.72 7.24
N LEU A 257 -4.06 -9.02 6.12
CA LEU A 257 -5.32 -8.37 5.74
C LEU A 257 -6.48 -8.78 6.65
N ARG A 258 -6.54 -10.04 7.08
CA ARG A 258 -7.57 -10.52 8.01
C ARG A 258 -7.42 -9.87 9.39
N TYR A 259 -6.20 -9.73 9.89
CA TYR A 259 -5.89 -9.08 11.16
C TYR A 259 -6.14 -7.57 11.10
N LYS A 260 -5.85 -6.92 9.95
CA LYS A 260 -6.24 -5.52 9.68
C LYS A 260 -7.75 -5.33 9.85
N ASP A 261 -8.57 -6.22 9.27
CA ASP A 261 -10.02 -6.13 9.38
C ASP A 261 -10.50 -6.33 10.82
N ALA A 262 -9.96 -7.33 11.53
CA ALA A 262 -10.27 -7.57 12.93
C ALA A 262 -9.92 -6.36 13.81
N LEU A 263 -8.74 -5.76 13.58
CA LEU A 263 -8.29 -4.55 14.25
C LEU A 263 -9.22 -3.37 13.98
N GLN A 264 -9.61 -3.15 12.73
CA GLN A 264 -10.54 -2.09 12.34
C GLN A 264 -11.92 -2.29 13.00
N ALA A 265 -12.42 -3.52 13.02
CA ALA A 265 -13.68 -3.86 13.67
C ALA A 265 -13.63 -3.65 15.19
N ALA A 266 -12.55 -4.08 15.85
CA ALA A 266 -12.38 -3.98 17.29
C ALA A 266 -12.21 -2.54 17.78
N THR A 267 -11.56 -1.68 16.97
CA THR A 267 -11.23 -0.30 17.35
C THR A 267 -12.20 0.74 16.78
N ARG A 268 -13.02 0.37 15.78
CA ARG A 268 -13.87 1.29 14.99
C ARG A 268 -13.08 2.46 14.40
N ARG A 269 -11.83 2.20 14.05
CA ARG A 269 -10.86 3.17 13.59
C ARG A 269 -10.29 2.70 12.26
N ASN A 270 -10.14 3.61 11.30
CA ASN A 270 -9.53 3.27 10.01
C ASN A 270 -8.11 2.71 10.23
N VAL A 271 -7.76 1.64 9.52
CA VAL A 271 -6.41 1.06 9.59
C VAL A 271 -5.71 1.26 8.26
N THR A 272 -4.57 1.98 8.29
CA THR A 272 -3.66 2.11 7.15
C THR A 272 -2.59 1.03 7.29
N LEU A 273 -2.55 0.10 6.32
CA LEU A 273 -1.60 -1.01 6.33
C LEU A 273 -0.39 -0.72 5.44
N THR A 274 0.80 -0.89 6.01
CA THR A 274 2.08 -0.94 5.29
C THR A 274 2.66 -2.35 5.43
N ASN A 275 2.51 -3.19 4.40
CA ASN A 275 3.05 -4.55 4.41
C ASN A 275 4.43 -4.57 3.73
N LEU A 276 5.48 -4.77 4.53
CA LEU A 276 6.87 -4.82 4.09
C LEU A 276 7.44 -6.24 4.06
N ALA A 277 6.60 -7.25 4.17
CA ALA A 277 7.04 -8.63 4.09
C ALA A 277 7.60 -8.99 2.71
N ARG A 278 8.49 -10.00 2.66
CA ARG A 278 9.09 -10.48 1.41
C ARG A 278 9.24 -12.00 1.42
N ASN A 279 8.83 -12.64 0.32
CA ASN A 279 8.90 -14.09 0.18
C ASN A 279 10.35 -14.59 0.34
N GLY A 280 10.52 -15.68 1.08
CA GLY A 280 11.81 -16.36 1.25
C GLY A 280 12.78 -15.69 2.22
N TRP A 281 12.42 -14.60 2.89
CA TRP A 281 13.30 -13.95 3.86
C TRP A 281 13.62 -14.82 5.07
N THR A 282 14.90 -14.86 5.43
CA THR A 282 15.41 -15.44 6.67
C THR A 282 15.48 -14.38 7.77
N SER A 283 15.78 -14.80 9.00
CA SER A 283 16.01 -13.87 10.11
C SER A 283 17.13 -12.86 9.81
N THR A 284 18.16 -13.27 9.06
CA THR A 284 19.24 -12.38 8.61
C THR A 284 18.71 -11.28 7.69
N SER A 285 17.90 -11.64 6.69
CA SER A 285 17.33 -10.68 5.73
C SER A 285 16.45 -9.63 6.42
N LEU A 286 15.57 -10.08 7.33
CA LEU A 286 14.70 -9.16 8.07
C LEU A 286 15.52 -8.23 8.99
N LEU A 287 16.50 -8.76 9.70
CA LEU A 287 17.38 -7.95 10.55
C LEU A 287 18.10 -6.88 9.75
N GLN A 288 18.65 -7.24 8.58
CA GLN A 288 19.33 -6.29 7.71
C GLN A 288 18.38 -5.18 7.25
N ALA A 289 17.17 -5.53 6.80
CA ALA A 289 16.18 -4.56 6.37
C ALA A 289 15.81 -3.56 7.48
N ILE A 290 15.57 -4.05 8.71
CA ILE A 290 15.25 -3.18 9.85
C ILE A 290 16.41 -2.22 10.18
N ARG A 291 17.66 -2.67 10.01
CA ARG A 291 18.85 -1.85 10.31
C ARG A 291 19.14 -0.80 9.26
N SER A 292 19.08 -1.15 7.98
CA SER A 292 19.60 -0.29 6.91
C SER A 292 18.55 0.34 6.01
N ASP A 293 17.34 -0.20 5.94
CA ASP A 293 16.31 0.30 5.01
C ASP A 293 15.46 1.41 5.66
N GLN A 294 15.51 2.61 5.08
CA GLN A 294 14.81 3.77 5.62
C GLN A 294 13.28 3.65 5.53
N VAL A 295 12.74 2.89 4.57
CA VAL A 295 11.30 2.61 4.45
C VAL A 295 10.86 1.76 5.63
N PHE A 296 11.60 0.70 5.95
CA PHE A 296 11.34 -0.16 7.12
C PHE A 296 11.39 0.65 8.41
N ARG A 297 12.48 1.40 8.62
CA ARG A 297 12.67 2.19 9.84
C ARG A 297 11.56 3.23 10.01
N THR A 298 11.18 3.93 8.94
CA THR A 298 10.10 4.93 8.98
C THR A 298 8.75 4.28 9.28
N ALA A 299 8.43 3.16 8.63
CA ALA A 299 7.17 2.44 8.87
C ALA A 299 7.08 1.89 10.30
N ILE A 300 8.18 1.42 10.88
CA ILE A 300 8.23 0.94 12.27
C ILE A 300 8.07 2.10 13.26
N THR A 301 8.80 3.21 13.06
CA THR A 301 8.76 4.37 13.96
C THR A 301 7.37 4.97 14.08
N ARG A 302 6.58 4.98 13.00
CA ARG A 302 5.23 5.58 13.00
C ARG A 302 4.13 4.61 13.47
N ALA A 303 4.32 3.31 13.27
CA ALA A 303 3.32 2.28 13.51
C ALA A 303 2.68 2.32 14.91
N LYS A 304 1.36 2.22 14.94
CA LYS A 304 0.55 1.96 16.15
C LYS A 304 0.33 0.47 16.37
N VAL A 305 0.43 -0.32 15.31
CA VAL A 305 0.39 -1.79 15.34
C VAL A 305 1.55 -2.33 14.51
N ILE A 306 2.26 -3.32 15.04
CA ILE A 306 3.32 -4.04 14.34
C ILE A 306 3.05 -5.54 14.49
N THR A 307 2.99 -6.25 13.36
CA THR A 307 3.09 -7.72 13.37
C THR A 307 4.38 -8.13 12.67
N PHE A 308 5.11 -9.08 13.24
CA PHE A 308 6.31 -9.61 12.58
C PHE A 308 6.42 -11.12 12.73
N ASN A 309 6.93 -11.81 11.71
CA ASN A 309 7.25 -13.23 11.74
C ASN A 309 8.47 -13.52 10.86
N VAL A 310 9.36 -14.42 11.28
CA VAL A 310 10.50 -14.90 10.49
C VAL A 310 11.06 -16.18 11.12
N GLY A 311 11.93 -16.91 10.43
CA GLY A 311 12.65 -18.08 10.97
C GLY A 311 12.29 -19.39 10.29
N GLY A 312 11.11 -19.47 9.66
CA GLY A 312 10.69 -20.67 8.93
C GLY A 312 11.63 -21.01 7.77
N ASN A 313 12.12 -19.99 7.04
CA ASN A 313 13.10 -20.18 5.97
C ASN A 313 14.46 -20.64 6.51
N ASP A 314 14.92 -20.10 7.64
CA ASP A 314 16.16 -20.50 8.32
C ASP A 314 16.13 -22.01 8.63
N LEU A 315 15.07 -22.47 9.31
CA LEU A 315 14.92 -23.88 9.67
C LEU A 315 14.72 -24.77 8.43
N ARG A 316 14.01 -24.30 7.40
CA ARG A 316 13.83 -25.05 6.14
C ARG A 316 15.16 -25.28 5.43
N GLU A 317 16.02 -24.27 5.34
CA GLU A 317 17.33 -24.40 4.70
C GLU A 317 18.21 -25.42 5.42
N ALA A 318 18.23 -25.40 6.76
CA ALA A 318 18.97 -26.40 7.52
C ALA A 318 18.38 -27.80 7.36
N ARG A 319 17.04 -27.93 7.34
CA ARG A 319 16.36 -29.20 7.02
C ARG A 319 16.77 -29.72 5.65
N LEU A 320 16.81 -28.88 4.61
CA LEU A 320 17.23 -29.31 3.27
C LEU A 320 18.66 -29.87 3.27
N ARG A 321 19.59 -29.26 4.01
CA ARG A 321 20.97 -29.76 4.17
C ARG A 321 21.06 -31.07 4.95
N TYR A 322 20.23 -31.22 5.99
CA TYR A 322 20.11 -32.49 6.70
C TYR A 322 19.63 -33.59 5.76
N LYS A 323 18.54 -33.33 5.03
CA LYS A 323 17.92 -34.24 4.04
C LYS A 323 18.90 -34.65 2.93
N SER A 324 19.82 -33.77 2.53
CA SER A 324 20.87 -34.07 1.56
C SER A 324 22.15 -34.67 2.16
N ARG A 325 22.16 -35.03 3.45
CA ARG A 325 23.32 -35.58 4.18
C ARG A 325 24.57 -34.69 4.13
N SER A 326 24.36 -33.38 4.04
CA SER A 326 25.41 -32.38 3.92
C SER A 326 25.41 -31.39 5.10
N CYS A 327 24.83 -31.78 6.22
CA CYS A 327 24.68 -30.92 7.39
C CYS A 327 25.89 -30.98 8.32
N GLY A 328 26.72 -32.03 8.21
CA GLY A 328 27.98 -32.17 8.93
C GLY A 328 27.81 -32.71 10.36
N GLY A 329 28.93 -33.10 10.97
CA GLY A 329 28.97 -33.72 12.30
C GLY A 329 28.73 -35.23 12.27
N ALA A 330 28.94 -35.88 13.42
CA ALA A 330 28.78 -37.34 13.54
C ALA A 330 27.33 -37.83 13.38
N ASP A 331 26.37 -36.94 13.60
CA ASP A 331 24.92 -37.19 13.51
C ASP A 331 24.29 -36.50 12.29
N ASN A 332 25.09 -35.87 11.43
CA ASN A 332 24.63 -35.03 10.32
C ASN A 332 23.72 -33.88 10.80
N GLN A 333 23.97 -33.25 11.96
CA GLN A 333 23.13 -32.16 12.51
C GLN A 333 23.89 -30.85 12.80
N ASP A 334 25.17 -30.71 12.43
CA ASP A 334 25.95 -29.50 12.73
C ASP A 334 25.32 -28.23 12.14
N CYS A 335 24.83 -28.29 10.90
CA CYS A 335 24.13 -27.18 10.27
C CYS A 335 22.81 -26.81 10.99
N LEU A 336 22.09 -27.77 11.58
CA LEU A 336 20.85 -27.51 12.34
C LEU A 336 21.18 -26.73 13.62
N ARG A 337 22.21 -27.18 14.35
CA ARG A 337 22.72 -26.48 15.55
C ARG A 337 23.22 -25.07 15.22
N ALA A 338 23.97 -24.93 14.15
CA ALA A 338 24.50 -23.64 13.70
C ALA A 338 23.37 -22.68 13.28
N THR A 339 22.40 -23.15 12.50
CA THR A 339 21.24 -22.36 12.09
C THR A 339 20.41 -21.92 13.28
N LEU A 340 20.15 -22.80 14.26
CA LEU A 340 19.40 -22.42 15.45
C LEU A 340 20.12 -21.34 16.25
N THR A 341 21.43 -21.47 16.44
CA THR A 341 22.26 -20.45 17.11
C THR A 341 22.19 -19.11 16.37
N GLN A 342 22.32 -19.12 15.03
CA GLN A 342 22.25 -17.92 14.22
C GLN A 342 20.86 -17.28 14.26
N PHE A 343 19.80 -18.07 14.18
CA PHE A 343 18.42 -17.62 14.29
C PHE A 343 18.17 -16.94 15.65
N GLN A 344 18.58 -17.56 16.76
CA GLN A 344 18.43 -17.00 18.10
C GLN A 344 19.18 -15.67 18.26
N SER A 345 20.39 -15.57 17.70
CA SER A 345 21.17 -14.33 17.65
C SER A 345 20.44 -13.24 16.86
N ASN A 346 20.03 -13.53 15.62
CA ASN A 346 19.32 -12.59 14.77
C ASN A 346 17.98 -12.15 15.37
N TRP A 347 17.22 -13.08 15.95
CA TRP A 347 15.95 -12.81 16.60
C TRP A 347 16.12 -11.80 17.75
N SER A 348 17.14 -12.00 18.59
CA SER A 348 17.46 -11.09 19.68
C SER A 348 17.80 -9.68 19.19
N GLU A 349 18.52 -9.58 18.06
CA GLU A 349 18.82 -8.30 17.42
C GLU A 349 17.58 -7.66 16.79
N ILE A 350 16.70 -8.44 16.13
CA ILE A 350 15.43 -7.94 15.58
C ILE A 350 14.59 -7.32 16.70
N LEU A 351 14.42 -8.02 17.83
CA LEU A 351 13.68 -7.49 18.97
C LEU A 351 14.32 -6.21 19.53
N ARG A 352 15.66 -6.14 19.57
CA ARG A 352 16.38 -4.94 20.02
C ARG A 352 16.13 -3.75 19.10
N GLU A 353 16.25 -3.94 17.78
CA GLU A 353 16.03 -2.88 16.79
C GLU A 353 14.58 -2.40 16.79
N LEU A 354 13.61 -3.32 16.84
CA LEU A 354 12.19 -2.98 16.91
C LEU A 354 11.88 -2.14 18.15
N ARG A 355 12.42 -2.52 19.32
CA ARG A 355 12.24 -1.77 20.57
C ARG A 355 12.96 -0.43 20.57
N ALA A 356 14.09 -0.33 19.88
CA ALA A 356 14.82 0.93 19.72
C ALA A 356 14.06 1.93 18.83
N LEU A 357 13.35 1.42 17.82
CA LEU A 357 12.54 2.23 16.90
C LEU A 357 11.14 2.53 17.46
N ARG A 358 10.59 1.62 18.27
CA ARG A 358 9.22 1.74 18.75
C ARG A 358 8.99 1.06 20.10
N ASP A 359 8.42 1.82 21.04
CA ASP A 359 8.08 1.32 22.37
C ASP A 359 6.87 0.36 22.33
N PRO A 360 7.03 -0.92 22.76
CA PRO A 360 5.94 -1.88 22.85
C PRO A 360 4.90 -1.56 23.94
N GLY A 361 5.21 -0.67 24.90
CA GLY A 361 4.25 -0.21 25.91
C GLY A 361 3.12 0.65 25.35
N VAL A 362 3.36 1.32 24.22
CA VAL A 362 2.40 2.22 23.54
C VAL A 362 2.07 1.78 22.10
N THR A 363 2.49 0.57 21.71
CA THR A 363 2.31 0.01 20.38
C THR A 363 1.80 -1.42 20.49
N VAL A 364 0.79 -1.79 19.70
CA VAL A 364 0.38 -3.21 19.61
C VAL A 364 1.42 -3.95 18.78
N MET A 365 2.46 -4.46 19.45
CA MET A 365 3.48 -5.28 18.83
C MET A 365 3.15 -6.76 19.06
N ARG A 366 3.04 -7.56 18.00
CA ARG A 366 2.68 -8.98 18.07
C ARG A 366 3.56 -9.82 17.15
N THR A 367 3.81 -11.04 17.56
CA THR A 367 4.52 -12.03 16.73
C THR A 367 3.87 -13.41 16.88
N MET A 368 4.46 -14.41 16.26
CA MET A 368 4.01 -15.79 16.27
C MET A 368 5.21 -16.73 16.34
N ASP A 369 4.97 -17.92 16.90
CA ASP A 369 5.90 -19.04 16.82
C ASP A 369 5.82 -19.76 15.46
N ILE A 370 6.75 -20.68 15.21
CA ILE A 370 6.97 -21.33 13.93
C ILE A 370 6.25 -22.68 13.90
N TYR A 371 5.39 -22.91 12.91
CA TYR A 371 4.76 -24.21 12.67
C TYR A 371 5.67 -25.15 11.85
N HIS A 372 5.42 -26.46 11.93
CA HIS A 372 6.16 -27.48 11.16
C HIS A 372 5.29 -28.06 10.04
N PRO A 373 5.48 -27.65 8.77
CA PRO A 373 4.63 -28.14 7.66
C PRO A 373 4.93 -29.58 7.22
N TYR A 374 6.07 -30.15 7.63
CA TYR A 374 6.60 -31.39 7.06
C TYR A 374 6.36 -32.63 7.91
N VAL A 375 5.49 -32.56 8.93
CA VAL A 375 5.27 -33.64 9.92
C VAL A 375 5.10 -35.01 9.28
N ARG A 376 4.22 -35.16 8.29
CA ARG A 376 4.00 -36.46 7.63
C ARG A 376 5.23 -36.95 6.87
N GLN A 377 5.92 -36.05 6.17
CA GLN A 377 7.09 -36.38 5.36
C GLN A 377 8.26 -36.79 6.26
N ASP A 378 8.47 -36.04 7.33
CA ASP A 378 9.56 -36.26 8.28
C ASP A 378 9.29 -37.47 9.17
N ARG A 379 8.03 -37.80 9.47
CA ARG A 379 7.68 -39.03 10.19
C ARG A 379 7.92 -40.29 9.35
N ALA A 380 7.75 -40.19 8.03
CA ALA A 380 7.90 -41.30 7.10
C ALA A 380 9.34 -41.52 6.61
N ALA A 381 10.26 -40.61 6.94
CA ALA A 381 11.63 -40.64 6.49
C ALA A 381 12.60 -40.86 7.66
N ASP A 382 13.67 -41.60 7.38
CA ASP A 382 14.87 -41.71 8.21
C ASP A 382 16.06 -41.42 7.29
N THR A 383 16.53 -40.18 7.32
CA THR A 383 17.65 -39.72 6.49
C THR A 383 18.98 -40.24 7.02
N TRP A 384 19.09 -40.44 8.34
CA TRP A 384 20.33 -40.75 9.05
C TRP A 384 20.17 -41.95 9.99
N ALA A 385 20.10 -43.15 9.42
CA ALA A 385 19.88 -44.40 10.14
C ALA A 385 20.91 -44.74 11.24
N GLN A 386 22.04 -44.02 11.32
CA GLN A 386 23.09 -44.24 12.33
C GLN A 386 22.74 -43.62 13.71
N ASP A 387 21.57 -42.99 13.86
CA ASP A 387 21.12 -42.38 15.12
C ASP A 387 20.18 -43.27 15.97
N GLY A 388 20.16 -44.57 15.69
CA GLY A 388 19.30 -45.53 16.38
C GLY A 388 17.91 -45.66 15.77
N GLY A 389 17.74 -45.28 14.49
CA GLY A 389 16.51 -45.44 13.73
C GLY A 389 15.46 -44.37 14.05
N ARG A 390 15.89 -43.17 14.39
CA ARG A 390 14.97 -42.04 14.59
C ARG A 390 14.46 -41.61 13.23
N ASN A 391 13.15 -41.35 13.14
CA ASN A 391 12.64 -40.66 11.97
C ASN A 391 13.05 -39.18 11.99
N ASP A 392 13.02 -38.55 10.82
CA ASP A 392 13.42 -37.15 10.66
C ASP A 392 12.57 -36.21 11.54
N LEU A 393 11.30 -36.55 11.82
CA LEU A 393 10.46 -35.74 12.70
C LEU A 393 11.02 -35.72 14.12
N GLN A 394 11.47 -36.88 14.63
CA GLN A 394 12.16 -36.96 15.92
C GLN A 394 13.46 -36.15 15.92
N VAL A 395 14.11 -35.95 14.78
CA VAL A 395 15.33 -35.14 14.65
C VAL A 395 15.01 -33.64 14.60
N PHE A 396 14.03 -33.21 13.80
CA PHE A 396 13.75 -31.79 13.60
C PHE A 396 12.92 -31.16 14.71
N LYS A 397 12.02 -31.92 15.34
CA LYS A 397 11.11 -31.39 16.35
C LYS A 397 11.83 -30.66 17.51
N PRO A 398 12.92 -31.19 18.10
CA PRO A 398 13.69 -30.47 19.12
C PRO A 398 14.16 -29.08 18.69
N TYR A 399 14.58 -28.90 17.43
CA TYR A 399 15.02 -27.60 16.92
C TYR A 399 13.87 -26.60 16.76
N VAL A 400 12.69 -27.07 16.33
CA VAL A 400 11.47 -26.24 16.25
C VAL A 400 11.00 -25.88 17.66
N ASP A 401 10.97 -26.84 18.58
CA ASP A 401 10.61 -26.62 19.99
C ASP A 401 11.54 -25.61 20.67
N GLU A 402 12.85 -25.72 20.44
CA GLU A 402 13.84 -24.81 21.01
C GLU A 402 13.74 -23.40 20.41
N ALA A 403 13.55 -23.28 19.09
CA ALA A 403 13.30 -21.99 18.44
C ALA A 403 12.04 -21.31 19.01
N ASN A 404 10.94 -22.05 19.13
CA ASN A 404 9.68 -21.54 19.66
C ASN A 404 9.76 -21.18 21.15
N SER A 405 10.47 -21.98 21.94
CA SER A 405 10.75 -21.67 23.35
C SER A 405 11.57 -20.39 23.49
N PHE A 406 12.55 -20.19 22.61
CA PHE A 406 13.37 -18.97 22.58
C PHE A 406 12.56 -17.73 22.17
N ILE A 407 11.72 -17.85 21.13
CA ILE A 407 10.78 -16.80 20.73
C ILE A 407 9.90 -16.41 21.92
N ALA A 408 9.27 -17.40 22.58
CA ALA A 408 8.38 -17.16 23.71
C ALA A 408 9.09 -16.46 24.88
N ALA A 409 10.28 -16.94 25.26
CA ALA A 409 11.04 -16.36 26.38
C ALA A 409 11.48 -14.91 26.10
N THR A 410 12.02 -14.65 24.91
CA THR A 410 12.57 -13.33 24.56
C THR A 410 11.48 -12.28 24.32
N THR A 411 10.34 -12.68 23.73
CA THR A 411 9.19 -11.79 23.51
C THR A 411 8.46 -11.47 24.81
N ALA A 412 8.30 -12.44 25.71
CA ALA A 412 7.76 -12.20 27.05
C ALA A 412 8.63 -11.20 27.83
N GLY A 413 9.96 -11.35 27.82
CA GLY A 413 10.89 -10.39 28.42
C GLY A 413 10.86 -9.00 27.78
N ALA A 414 10.35 -8.88 26.56
CA ALA A 414 10.19 -7.64 25.82
C ALA A 414 8.78 -7.01 25.94
N GLY A 415 7.83 -7.67 26.63
CA GLY A 415 6.44 -7.22 26.71
C GLY A 415 5.66 -7.38 25.39
N ILE A 416 6.09 -8.30 24.52
CA ILE A 416 5.50 -8.55 23.20
C ILE A 416 4.74 -9.88 23.26
N PRO A 417 3.40 -9.89 23.19
CA PRO A 417 2.62 -11.12 23.13
C PRO A 417 2.88 -11.93 21.83
N THR A 418 2.96 -13.25 21.99
CA THR A 418 3.24 -14.22 20.91
C THR A 418 2.04 -15.13 20.67
N ALA A 419 1.60 -15.23 19.42
CA ALA A 419 0.56 -16.15 18.99
C ALA A 419 1.12 -17.58 18.92
N ARG A 420 0.38 -18.53 19.50
CA ARG A 420 0.75 -19.96 19.58
C ARG A 420 0.29 -20.74 18.34
N ILE A 421 0.89 -20.43 17.20
CA ILE A 421 0.61 -21.03 15.89
C ILE A 421 1.10 -22.47 15.83
N TYR A 422 2.25 -22.81 16.41
CA TYR A 422 2.78 -24.17 16.40
C TYR A 422 1.78 -25.16 16.99
N THR A 423 1.21 -24.86 18.17
CA THR A 423 0.13 -25.66 18.75
C THR A 423 -1.15 -25.62 17.90
N ALA A 424 -1.49 -24.46 17.35
CA ALA A 424 -2.69 -24.31 16.53
C ALA A 424 -2.64 -25.14 15.24
N PHE A 425 -1.45 -25.31 14.64
CA PHE A 425 -1.23 -26.06 13.40
C PHE A 425 -0.89 -27.53 13.66
N ASN A 426 0.04 -27.80 14.58
CA ASN A 426 0.64 -29.12 14.82
C ASN A 426 0.11 -29.82 16.07
N GLY A 427 -0.90 -29.27 16.74
CA GLY A 427 -1.51 -29.86 17.94
C GLY A 427 -0.68 -29.64 19.21
N PRO A 428 -1.18 -30.05 20.39
CA PRO A 428 -0.53 -29.82 21.68
C PRO A 428 0.87 -30.43 21.79
N SER A 429 1.08 -31.57 21.12
CA SER A 429 2.34 -32.28 21.10
C SER A 429 3.27 -31.85 19.96
N GLY A 430 2.79 -31.02 19.02
CA GLY A 430 3.59 -30.52 17.91
C GLY A 430 3.88 -31.55 16.81
N ASP A 431 3.11 -32.63 16.74
CA ASP A 431 3.35 -33.77 15.87
C ASP A 431 2.12 -34.18 15.01
N GLU A 432 1.05 -33.38 15.05
CA GLU A 432 -0.06 -33.49 14.11
C GLU A 432 0.30 -32.82 12.77
N ASP A 433 -0.18 -33.41 11.66
CA ASP A 433 0.09 -32.92 10.31
C ASP A 433 -0.86 -31.76 9.94
N PRO A 434 -0.36 -30.53 9.74
CA PRO A 434 -1.21 -29.38 9.42
C PRO A 434 -1.80 -29.47 8.00
N ILE A 435 -1.22 -30.29 7.10
CA ILE A 435 -1.82 -30.58 5.79
C ILE A 435 -3.12 -31.35 5.97
N ALA A 436 -3.14 -32.37 6.85
CA ALA A 436 -4.34 -33.15 7.14
C ALA A 436 -5.46 -32.31 7.78
N ARG A 437 -5.11 -31.19 8.42
CA ARG A 437 -6.05 -30.21 8.98
C ARG A 437 -6.54 -29.18 7.96
N GLY A 438 -6.05 -29.26 6.72
CA GLY A 438 -6.39 -28.32 5.65
C GLY A 438 -5.76 -26.94 5.80
N TYR A 439 -4.76 -26.79 6.66
CA TYR A 439 -4.13 -25.49 6.97
C TYR A 439 -2.95 -25.15 6.08
N ILE A 440 -2.48 -26.10 5.27
CA ILE A 440 -1.37 -25.92 4.34
C ILE A 440 -1.89 -26.05 2.90
N SER A 441 -1.40 -25.19 2.02
CA SER A 441 -1.70 -25.14 0.59
C SER A 441 -1.11 -26.34 -0.17
N ALA A 442 -1.46 -26.45 -1.45
CA ALA A 442 -1.03 -27.56 -2.31
C ALA A 442 0.49 -27.69 -2.49
N ASP A 443 1.25 -26.65 -2.16
CA ASP A 443 2.72 -26.65 -2.20
C ASP A 443 3.35 -27.38 -0.99
N GLY A 444 2.54 -27.77 0.00
CA GLY A 444 2.99 -28.51 1.18
C GLY A 444 3.85 -27.69 2.15
N LEU A 445 3.84 -26.36 2.06
CA LEU A 445 4.67 -25.47 2.87
C LEU A 445 3.88 -24.27 3.40
N HIS A 446 3.25 -23.50 2.51
CA HIS A 446 2.61 -22.25 2.89
C HIS A 446 1.19 -22.49 3.39
N PRO A 447 0.66 -21.64 4.29
CA PRO A 447 -0.69 -21.83 4.78
C PRO A 447 -1.72 -21.70 3.66
N SER A 448 -2.83 -22.43 3.78
CA SER A 448 -4.03 -22.22 2.96
C SER A 448 -4.81 -20.99 3.45
N ASP A 449 -5.90 -20.62 2.76
CA ASP A 449 -6.82 -19.61 3.30
C ASP A 449 -7.33 -19.97 4.71
N ALA A 450 -7.60 -21.25 4.97
CA ALA A 450 -7.98 -21.72 6.30
C ALA A 450 -6.84 -21.57 7.31
N GLY A 451 -5.60 -21.88 6.91
CA GLY A 451 -4.42 -21.62 7.73
C GLY A 451 -4.24 -20.13 8.05
N HIS A 452 -4.44 -19.24 7.08
CA HIS A 452 -4.37 -17.79 7.30
C HIS A 452 -5.49 -17.25 8.19
N VAL A 453 -6.67 -17.89 8.23
CA VAL A 453 -7.70 -17.60 9.23
C VAL A 453 -7.20 -17.92 10.63
N VAL A 454 -6.60 -19.10 10.84
CA VAL A 454 -6.03 -19.50 12.15
C VAL A 454 -4.95 -18.54 12.60
N LEU A 455 -4.04 -18.15 11.70
CA LEU A 455 -2.99 -17.15 11.99
C LEU A 455 -3.58 -15.83 12.48
N ALA A 456 -4.56 -15.29 11.76
CA ALA A 456 -5.18 -14.01 12.08
C ALA A 456 -5.97 -14.05 13.41
N GLN A 457 -6.73 -15.13 13.64
CA GLN A 457 -7.49 -15.32 14.88
C GLN A 457 -6.58 -15.44 16.10
N ALA A 458 -5.45 -16.16 15.96
CA ALA A 458 -4.50 -16.29 17.05
C ALA A 458 -3.83 -14.95 17.41
N LEU A 459 -3.59 -14.07 16.43
CA LEU A 459 -3.09 -12.71 16.68
C LEU A 459 -4.17 -11.81 17.30
N ASP A 460 -5.40 -11.84 16.79
CA ASP A 460 -6.55 -11.08 17.30
C ASP A 460 -6.85 -11.43 18.78
N ALA A 461 -6.75 -12.70 19.14
CA ALA A 461 -6.93 -13.18 20.51
C ALA A 461 -5.95 -12.57 21.53
N LEU A 462 -4.81 -12.02 21.08
CA LEU A 462 -3.85 -11.32 21.95
C LEU A 462 -4.30 -9.90 22.32
N GLY A 463 -5.37 -9.40 21.70
CA GLY A 463 -6.00 -8.12 21.96
C GLY A 463 -5.15 -6.90 21.60
N TYR A 464 -5.75 -5.71 21.80
CA TYR A 464 -5.26 -4.43 21.31
C TYR A 464 -4.94 -3.41 22.42
N GLY A 465 -4.56 -3.88 23.62
CA GLY A 465 -4.43 -3.07 24.85
C GLY A 465 -3.85 -1.66 24.66
N PRO A 466 -2.68 -1.50 24.00
CA PRO A 466 -2.08 -0.18 23.73
C PRO A 466 -2.91 0.83 22.90
N LEU A 467 -4.03 0.42 22.31
CA LEU A 467 -4.93 1.28 21.52
C LEU A 467 -6.21 1.68 22.26
N LYS A 468 -6.44 1.14 23.47
CA LYS A 468 -7.65 1.39 24.26
C LYS A 468 -7.57 2.67 25.08
#